data_AF-A0A6M8B1Q5-F1
#
_entry.id   AF-A0A6M8B1Q5-F1
#
_cell.length_a   1.000
_cell.length_b   1.000
_cell.length_c   1.000
_cell.angle_alpha   90.00
_cell.angle_beta   90.00
_cell.angle_gamma   90.00
#
_symmetry.space_group_name_H-M   'P 1'
#
loop_
_entity.id
_entity.type
_entity.pdbx_description
1 polymer ?
#
loop_
_entity_poly.entity_id
_entity_poly.type
_entity_poly.pdbx_seq_one_letter_code
_entity_poly.pdbx_strand_id
1 'polypeptide(L)'
;MVEGFDPPAVVWGAGHRGVDLAVAAGSPVRAAGAGEVAFAGMVAGRPVISIDHADGIRTTYEPVAPSVAAGDAVGAGQVIGTLLPGHRSDGVDALHWGARTARKSYINPLRLLRPPVIRLKPAAPTGAIRADRCHPHPPVPSAPTGAGRTPHSAEIAPLRAARTCRWAPPRARPQARGKACS
;
A
#
# COMPACT_ATOMS: atom_id res chain seq x y z
N MET A 1 -10.63 11.06 16.55
CA MET A 1 -10.50 9.70 17.12
C MET A 1 -11.42 9.64 18.32
N VAL A 2 -12.21 8.59 18.44
CA VAL A 2 -13.14 8.37 19.56
C VAL A 2 -12.71 7.20 20.45
N GLU A 3 -11.90 6.27 19.94
CA GLU A 3 -11.25 5.25 20.75
C GLU A 3 -9.84 4.91 20.23
N GLY A 4 -8.92 4.72 21.16
CA GLY A 4 -7.50 4.48 20.91
C GLY A 4 -7.14 3.02 20.76
N PHE A 5 -5.93 2.75 20.26
CA PHE A 5 -5.39 1.39 20.19
C PHE A 5 -5.04 0.86 21.58
N ASP A 6 -5.64 -0.27 21.95
CA ASP A 6 -5.45 -0.96 23.22
C ASP A 6 -5.24 -2.46 22.96
N PRO A 7 -4.00 -2.92 22.69
CA PRO A 7 -3.76 -4.30 22.30
C PRO A 7 -4.04 -5.23 23.48
N PRO A 8 -4.71 -6.38 23.24
CA PRO A 8 -4.99 -7.32 24.30
C PRO A 8 -3.68 -7.93 24.84
N ALA A 9 -3.60 -8.17 26.15
CA ALA A 9 -2.43 -8.79 26.79
C ALA A 9 -2.15 -10.21 26.27
N VAL A 10 -3.19 -10.91 25.76
CA VAL A 10 -3.09 -12.19 25.07
C VAL A 10 -3.90 -12.13 23.77
N VAL A 11 -3.55 -12.92 22.74
CA VAL A 11 -4.11 -12.81 21.38
C VAL A 11 -5.65 -12.80 21.34
N TRP A 12 -6.30 -13.53 22.24
CA TRP A 12 -7.77 -13.66 22.34
C TRP A 12 -8.40 -12.84 23.47
N GLY A 13 -7.62 -12.00 24.16
CA GLY A 13 -8.12 -11.16 25.23
C GLY A 13 -8.98 -10.00 24.72
N ALA A 14 -9.67 -9.35 25.65
CA ALA A 14 -10.32 -8.07 25.40
C ALA A 14 -9.26 -7.01 25.05
N GLY A 15 -9.61 -6.12 24.12
CA GLY A 15 -8.73 -5.05 23.65
C GLY A 15 -9.19 -4.52 22.29
N HIS A 16 -8.76 -3.31 21.99
CA HIS A 16 -9.04 -2.58 20.77
C HIS A 16 -7.85 -2.68 19.80
N ARG A 17 -7.95 -3.61 18.83
CA ARG A 17 -6.88 -3.97 17.87
C ARG A 17 -6.71 -3.00 16.70
N GLY A 18 -7.26 -1.80 16.84
CA GLY A 18 -7.27 -0.74 15.84
C GLY A 18 -7.54 0.60 16.53
N VAL A 19 -8.09 1.55 15.77
CA VAL A 19 -8.54 2.84 16.28
C VAL A 19 -9.89 3.16 15.69
N ASP A 20 -10.68 3.93 16.45
CA ASP A 20 -11.99 4.38 15.98
C ASP A 20 -11.94 5.86 15.61
N LEU A 21 -12.32 6.13 14.39
CA LEU A 21 -12.36 7.46 13.81
C LEU A 21 -13.81 7.85 13.61
N ALA A 22 -14.30 8.83 14.38
CA ALA A 22 -15.63 9.40 14.17
C ALA A 22 -15.73 9.95 12.75
N VAL A 23 -16.63 9.36 11.99
CA VAL A 23 -16.91 9.66 10.59
C VAL A 23 -18.38 9.32 10.39
N ALA A 24 -19.16 10.23 9.81
CA ALA A 24 -20.59 9.98 9.58
C ALA A 24 -20.80 8.77 8.66
N ALA A 25 -21.78 7.92 8.95
CA ALA A 25 -22.20 6.87 8.03
C ALA A 25 -22.54 7.46 6.64
N GLY A 26 -22.28 6.71 5.58
CA GLY A 26 -22.39 7.19 4.20
C GLY A 26 -21.14 7.90 3.67
N SER A 27 -20.17 8.22 4.53
CA SER A 27 -18.90 8.83 4.10
C SER A 27 -18.05 7.87 3.26
N PRO A 28 -17.31 8.36 2.25
CA PRO A 28 -16.38 7.55 1.49
C PRO A 28 -15.18 7.15 2.36
N VAL A 29 -14.84 5.86 2.34
CA VAL A 29 -13.64 5.32 2.99
C VAL A 29 -12.55 5.12 1.94
N ARG A 30 -11.32 5.49 2.28
CA ARG A 30 -10.16 5.46 1.38
C ARG A 30 -9.10 4.49 1.89
N ALA A 31 -8.40 3.85 0.95
CA ALA A 31 -7.23 3.03 1.26
C ALA A 31 -6.13 3.89 1.88
N ALA A 32 -5.60 3.45 3.02
CA ALA A 32 -4.51 4.13 3.72
C ALA A 32 -3.17 4.10 2.95
N GLY A 33 -3.01 3.13 2.04
CA GLY A 33 -1.83 2.97 1.21
C GLY A 33 -2.14 2.12 -0.03
N ALA A 34 -1.23 2.11 -1.00
CA ALA A 34 -1.35 1.25 -2.17
C ALA A 34 -1.20 -0.22 -1.77
N GLY A 35 -1.89 -1.13 -2.44
CA GLY A 35 -1.86 -2.54 -2.11
C GLY A 35 -2.83 -3.38 -2.92
N GLU A 36 -3.02 -4.62 -2.48
CA GLU A 36 -3.98 -5.57 -3.02
C GLU A 36 -5.07 -5.86 -1.99
N VAL A 37 -6.33 -5.86 -2.41
CA VAL A 37 -7.45 -6.20 -1.53
C VAL A 37 -7.39 -7.68 -1.20
N ALA A 38 -7.01 -8.00 0.03
CA ALA A 38 -6.93 -9.37 0.52
C ALA A 38 -8.29 -9.97 0.87
N PHE A 39 -9.25 -9.12 1.23
CA PHE A 39 -10.62 -9.53 1.58
C PHE A 39 -11.58 -8.35 1.43
N ALA A 40 -12.78 -8.62 0.92
CA ALA A 40 -13.91 -7.70 0.92
C ALA A 40 -15.20 -8.53 1.10
N GLY A 41 -15.85 -8.41 2.26
CA GLY A 41 -17.01 -9.26 2.58
C GLY A 41 -17.45 -9.18 4.04
N MET A 42 -18.32 -10.08 4.46
CA MET A 42 -18.88 -10.08 5.82
C MET A 42 -18.03 -10.88 6.80
N VAL A 43 -17.77 -10.32 7.98
CA VAL A 43 -17.13 -10.99 9.12
C VAL A 43 -18.00 -10.72 10.35
N ALA A 44 -18.46 -11.78 11.01
CA ALA A 44 -19.32 -11.68 12.20
C ALA A 44 -20.50 -10.70 12.05
N GLY A 45 -21.13 -10.68 10.85
CA GLY A 45 -22.27 -9.82 10.56
C GLY A 45 -21.93 -8.39 10.14
N ARG A 46 -20.66 -8.04 9.94
CA ARG A 46 -20.20 -6.69 9.60
C ARG A 46 -19.36 -6.69 8.32
N PRO A 47 -19.51 -5.71 7.42
CA PRO A 47 -18.72 -5.68 6.20
C PRO A 47 -17.32 -5.15 6.48
N VAL A 48 -16.31 -5.91 6.02
CA VAL A 48 -14.90 -5.67 6.28
C VAL A 48 -14.16 -5.65 4.95
N ILE A 49 -13.22 -4.70 4.83
CA ILE A 49 -12.20 -4.70 3.77
C ILE A 49 -10.84 -4.88 4.43
N SER A 50 -9.99 -5.69 3.83
CA SER A 50 -8.58 -5.80 4.21
C SER A 50 -7.68 -5.62 2.99
N ILE A 51 -6.61 -4.85 3.14
CA ILE A 51 -5.64 -4.57 2.08
C ILE A 51 -4.25 -5.01 2.55
N ASP A 52 -3.59 -5.84 1.76
CA ASP A 52 -2.18 -6.18 1.91
C ASP A 52 -1.32 -5.13 1.21
N HIS A 53 -0.33 -4.60 1.92
CA HIS A 53 0.61 -3.61 1.43
C HIS A 53 1.98 -4.24 1.15
N ALA A 54 2.76 -3.62 0.27
CA ALA A 54 4.07 -4.12 -0.15
C ALA A 54 5.12 -4.19 0.98
N ASP A 55 4.91 -3.43 2.06
CA ASP A 55 5.75 -3.42 3.26
C ASP A 55 5.41 -4.55 4.25
N GLY A 56 4.47 -5.44 3.90
CA GLY A 56 4.05 -6.57 4.73
C GLY A 56 3.04 -6.21 5.82
N ILE A 57 2.50 -4.98 5.79
CA ILE A 57 1.40 -4.55 6.66
C ILE A 57 0.07 -4.90 5.99
N ARG A 58 -0.88 -5.38 6.79
CA ARG A 58 -2.29 -5.44 6.40
C ARG A 58 -3.08 -4.41 7.15
N THR A 59 -3.83 -3.57 6.43
CA THR A 59 -4.84 -2.68 7.02
C THR A 59 -6.24 -3.29 6.91
N THR A 60 -7.10 -2.98 7.88
CA THR A 60 -8.50 -3.46 7.93
C THR A 60 -9.44 -2.27 8.17
N TYR A 61 -10.57 -2.26 7.46
CA TYR A 61 -11.57 -1.18 7.49
C TYR A 61 -12.95 -1.79 7.79
N GLU A 62 -13.62 -1.31 8.84
CA GLU A 62 -14.90 -1.85 9.29
C GLU A 62 -15.75 -0.77 9.99
N PRO A 63 -17.08 -0.71 9.82
CA PRO A 63 -17.89 -1.49 8.90
C PRO A 63 -18.01 -0.75 7.56
N VAL A 64 -17.41 -1.28 6.49
CA VAL A 64 -17.33 -0.59 5.20
C VAL A 64 -17.99 -1.42 4.10
N ALA A 65 -19.06 -0.91 3.50
CA ALA A 65 -19.67 -1.48 2.31
C ALA A 65 -18.68 -1.36 1.13
N PRO A 66 -18.17 -2.49 0.59
CA PRO A 66 -17.08 -2.45 -0.37
C PRO A 66 -17.52 -1.98 -1.76
N SER A 67 -16.70 -1.15 -2.39
CA SER A 67 -16.76 -0.83 -3.82
C SER A 67 -15.63 -1.51 -4.62
N VAL A 68 -14.90 -2.43 -3.97
CA VAL A 68 -13.78 -3.21 -4.50
C VAL A 68 -13.97 -4.69 -4.13
N ALA A 69 -13.31 -5.58 -4.85
CA ALA A 69 -13.33 -7.03 -4.61
C ALA A 69 -11.96 -7.56 -4.18
N ALA A 70 -11.92 -8.76 -3.60
CA ALA A 70 -10.66 -9.43 -3.31
C ALA A 70 -9.86 -9.67 -4.59
N GLY A 71 -8.56 -9.40 -4.55
CA GLY A 71 -7.63 -9.44 -5.69
C GLY A 71 -7.49 -8.10 -6.43
N ASP A 72 -8.33 -7.10 -6.15
CA ASP A 72 -8.20 -5.78 -6.78
C ASP A 72 -6.93 -5.05 -6.30
N ALA A 73 -6.21 -4.43 -7.22
CA ALA A 73 -5.16 -3.48 -6.89
C ALA A 73 -5.78 -2.11 -6.56
N VAL A 74 -5.31 -1.48 -5.49
CA VAL A 74 -5.77 -0.15 -5.06
C VAL A 74 -4.59 0.81 -4.87
N GLY A 75 -4.80 2.07 -5.23
CA GLY A 75 -3.86 3.16 -4.94
C GLY A 75 -4.04 3.73 -3.53
N ALA A 76 -2.99 4.37 -3.00
CA ALA A 76 -3.11 5.14 -1.77
C ALA A 76 -4.16 6.26 -1.94
N GLY A 77 -5.07 6.39 -0.99
CA GLY A 77 -6.16 7.38 -1.03
C GLY A 77 -7.31 7.03 -1.98
N GLN A 78 -7.25 5.91 -2.71
CA GLN A 78 -8.36 5.44 -3.55
C GLN A 78 -9.60 5.14 -2.68
N VAL A 79 -10.79 5.52 -3.15
CA VAL A 79 -12.05 5.15 -2.48
C VAL A 79 -12.25 3.63 -2.63
N ILE A 80 -12.48 2.95 -1.51
CA ILE A 80 -12.65 1.50 -1.44
C ILE A 80 -14.04 1.07 -0.97
N GLY A 81 -14.86 2.03 -0.51
CA GLY A 81 -16.21 1.77 -0.09
C GLY A 81 -16.84 2.91 0.67
N THR A 82 -17.96 2.61 1.30
CA THR A 82 -18.78 3.56 2.05
C THR A 82 -18.92 3.09 3.49
N LEU A 83 -18.72 3.99 4.45
CA LEU A 83 -18.89 3.68 5.86
C LEU A 83 -20.35 3.36 6.18
N LEU A 84 -20.57 2.28 6.93
CA LEU A 84 -21.85 1.93 7.53
C LEU A 84 -21.84 2.19 9.04
N PRO A 85 -23.02 2.30 9.69
CA PRO A 85 -23.12 2.31 11.14
C PRO A 85 -22.83 0.92 11.73
N GLY A 86 -22.76 0.83 13.07
CA GLY A 86 -22.81 -0.43 13.80
C GLY A 86 -21.46 -1.01 14.21
N HIS A 87 -20.43 -0.17 14.37
CA HIS A 87 -19.20 -0.59 15.07
C HIS A 87 -19.30 -0.50 16.58
N ARG A 88 -19.71 0.67 17.06
CA ARG A 88 -19.72 1.00 18.48
C ARG A 88 -21.11 0.78 19.07
N SER A 89 -21.15 0.36 20.33
CA SER A 89 -22.39 0.16 21.08
C SER A 89 -23.01 1.47 21.58
N ASP A 90 -22.25 2.56 21.61
CA ASP A 90 -22.69 3.90 22.02
C ASP A 90 -23.44 4.67 20.92
N GLY A 91 -23.58 4.08 19.73
CA GLY A 91 -24.32 4.67 18.60
C GLY A 91 -23.53 5.70 17.79
N VAL A 92 -22.27 5.99 18.14
CA VAL A 92 -21.43 6.89 17.34
C VAL A 92 -20.98 6.18 16.06
N ASP A 93 -21.23 6.79 14.90
CA ASP A 93 -20.68 6.33 13.64
C ASP A 93 -19.15 6.49 13.65
N ALA A 94 -18.46 5.37 13.51
CA ALA A 94 -17.02 5.34 13.51
C ALA A 94 -16.49 4.28 12.55
N LEU A 95 -15.42 4.65 11.85
CA LEU A 95 -14.57 3.69 11.15
C LEU A 95 -13.63 3.07 12.18
N HIS A 96 -13.74 1.75 12.36
CA HIS A 96 -12.69 0.94 12.93
C HIS A 96 -11.60 0.74 11.88
N TRP A 97 -10.40 1.24 12.18
CA TRP A 97 -9.23 1.06 11.33
C TRP A 97 -8.17 0.26 12.08
N GLY A 98 -7.87 -0.94 11.59
CA GLY A 98 -6.88 -1.84 12.16
C GLY A 98 -5.62 -1.94 11.31
N ALA A 99 -4.50 -2.28 11.94
CA ALA A 99 -3.27 -2.62 11.25
C ALA A 99 -2.56 -3.79 11.92
N ARG A 100 -2.01 -4.71 11.12
CA ARG A 100 -1.18 -5.81 11.62
C ARG A 100 0.02 -6.07 10.73
N THR A 101 1.11 -6.50 11.37
CA THR A 101 2.25 -7.14 10.72
C THR A 101 2.15 -8.65 10.88
N ALA A 102 2.61 -9.38 9.87
CA ALA A 102 2.49 -10.83 9.82
C ALA A 102 1.04 -11.30 10.14
N ARG A 103 0.87 -12.53 10.64
CA ARG A 103 -0.46 -13.11 10.88
C ARG A 103 -1.16 -12.65 12.15
N LYS A 104 -0.43 -12.21 13.18
CA LYS A 104 -1.00 -12.02 14.54
C LYS A 104 -0.51 -10.78 15.30
N SER A 105 0.39 -9.97 14.73
CA SER A 105 0.97 -8.82 15.45
C SER A 105 0.23 -7.53 15.09
N TYR A 106 -0.71 -7.12 15.93
CA TYR A 106 -1.41 -5.85 15.75
C TYR A 106 -0.52 -4.68 16.15
N ILE A 107 -0.58 -3.61 15.38
CA ILE A 107 0.17 -2.38 15.61
C ILE A 107 -0.80 -1.21 15.70
N ASN A 108 -0.42 -0.16 16.42
CA ASN A 108 -1.19 1.08 16.39
C ASN A 108 -1.17 1.66 14.96
N PRO A 109 -2.33 1.71 14.27
CA PRO A 109 -2.42 2.12 12.86
C PRO A 109 -2.06 3.59 12.65
N LEU A 110 -2.17 4.45 13.67
CA LEU A 110 -1.75 5.85 13.57
C LEU A 110 -0.23 6.00 13.34
N ARG A 111 0.57 4.96 13.63
CA ARG A 111 2.00 4.95 13.30
C ARG A 111 2.26 4.97 11.79
N LEU A 112 1.29 4.51 10.99
CA LEU A 112 1.38 4.50 9.52
C LEU A 112 1.25 5.90 8.90
N LEU A 113 0.71 6.86 9.66
CA LEU A 113 0.52 8.25 9.19
C LEU A 113 1.78 9.11 9.35
N ARG A 114 2.81 8.61 10.05
CA ARG A 114 4.05 9.35 10.28
C ARG A 114 5.12 8.94 9.27
N PRO A 115 5.87 9.88 8.69
CA PRO A 115 7.05 9.55 7.91
C PRO A 115 8.02 8.71 8.77
N PRO A 116 8.61 7.63 8.22
CA PRO A 116 9.58 6.83 8.97
C PRO A 116 10.81 7.68 9.29
N VAL A 117 11.18 7.73 10.57
CA VAL A 117 12.48 8.27 10.98
C VAL A 117 13.51 7.17 10.79
N ILE A 118 14.15 7.15 9.62
CA ILE A 118 15.22 6.20 9.33
C ILE A 118 16.48 6.66 10.05
N ARG A 119 17.08 5.76 10.82
CA ARG A 119 18.41 5.92 11.43
C ARG A 119 19.25 4.74 11.01
N LEU A 120 20.34 5.00 10.32
CA LEU A 120 21.35 3.99 10.05
C LEU A 120 22.17 3.78 11.32
N LYS A 121 22.34 2.52 11.71
CA LYS A 121 23.39 2.16 12.66
C LYS A 121 24.73 2.53 12.01
N PRO A 122 25.62 3.29 12.69
CA PRO A 122 26.95 3.50 12.17
C PRO A 122 27.58 2.15 11.84
N ALA A 123 28.04 1.98 10.61
CA ALA A 123 28.90 0.87 10.29
C ALA A 123 30.11 1.00 11.22
N ALA A 124 30.45 -0.08 11.94
CA ALA A 124 31.76 -0.12 12.59
C ALA A 124 32.80 0.23 11.52
N PRO A 125 33.79 1.08 11.81
CA PRO A 125 34.78 1.45 10.81
C PRO A 125 35.38 0.15 10.26
N THR A 126 35.10 -0.14 8.99
CA THR A 126 35.84 -1.14 8.23
C THR A 126 37.30 -0.78 8.44
N GLY A 127 38.04 -1.71 9.05
CA GLY A 127 39.34 -1.45 9.63
C GLY A 127 40.19 -0.55 8.75
N ALA A 128 40.87 0.41 9.38
CA ALA A 128 41.85 1.25 8.72
C ALA A 128 42.69 0.38 7.78
N ILE A 129 42.51 0.57 6.47
CA ILE A 129 43.54 0.20 5.52
C ILE A 129 44.74 1.00 5.99
N ARG A 130 45.71 0.33 6.62
CA ARG A 130 46.97 0.98 6.93
C ARG A 130 47.53 1.44 5.59
N ALA A 131 47.61 2.76 5.43
CA ALA A 131 48.36 3.38 4.36
C ALA A 131 49.86 3.27 4.69
N ASP A 132 50.39 2.06 4.81
CA ASP A 132 51.82 1.79 4.95
C ASP A 132 52.32 0.98 3.75
N ARG A 133 52.15 1.57 2.56
CA ARG A 133 53.15 1.64 1.47
C ARG A 133 52.58 2.32 0.22
N CYS A 134 52.59 3.65 0.20
CA CYS A 134 52.80 4.33 -1.07
C CYS A 134 54.25 4.04 -1.50
N HIS A 135 54.45 3.07 -2.39
CA HIS A 135 55.67 3.05 -3.18
C HIS A 135 55.56 4.19 -4.20
N PRO A 136 56.57 5.07 -4.33
CA PRO A 136 56.57 6.06 -5.40
C PRO A 136 56.61 5.34 -6.74
N HIS A 137 55.61 5.59 -7.57
CA HIS A 137 55.63 5.21 -8.98
C HIS A 137 56.59 6.17 -9.71
N PRO A 138 57.47 5.68 -10.59
CA PRO A 138 58.28 6.57 -11.42
C PRO A 138 57.38 7.39 -12.37
N PRO A 139 57.79 8.61 -12.76
CA PRO A 139 56.99 9.43 -13.66
C PRO A 139 56.88 8.78 -15.05
N VAL A 140 55.65 8.71 -15.55
CA VAL A 140 55.32 8.26 -16.91
C VAL A 140 55.70 9.36 -17.90
N PRO A 141 56.46 9.08 -18.97
CA PRO A 141 56.70 10.08 -20.02
C PRO A 141 55.43 10.33 -20.84
N SER A 142 55.14 11.61 -21.07
CA SER A 142 54.00 12.09 -21.87
C SER A 142 54.12 11.66 -23.34
N ALA A 143 53.09 11.02 -23.87
CA ALA A 143 52.96 10.69 -25.29
C ALA A 143 52.43 11.89 -26.11
N PRO A 144 52.81 12.01 -27.39
CA PRO A 144 52.51 13.18 -28.21
C PRO A 144 51.06 13.23 -28.71
N THR A 145 50.59 14.47 -28.86
CA THR A 145 49.32 14.88 -29.47
C THR A 145 49.21 14.36 -30.91
N GLY A 146 48.19 13.54 -31.19
CA GLY A 146 47.91 13.00 -32.51
C GLY A 146 46.43 13.10 -32.85
N ALA A 147 46.16 13.74 -33.98
CA ALA A 147 44.88 14.21 -34.47
C ALA A 147 43.86 13.14 -34.88
N GLY A 148 42.58 13.53 -34.86
CA GLY A 148 41.59 13.19 -35.88
C GLY A 148 40.95 11.81 -35.80
N ARG A 149 39.72 11.74 -35.29
CA ARG A 149 38.74 10.76 -35.77
C ARG A 149 37.32 11.32 -35.71
N THR A 150 36.70 11.34 -36.88
CA THR A 150 35.31 11.72 -37.17
C THR A 150 34.31 10.91 -36.35
N PRO A 151 33.20 11.51 -35.86
CA PRO A 151 32.10 10.73 -35.31
C PRO A 151 31.27 10.11 -36.44
N HIS A 152 31.05 8.79 -36.35
CA HIS A 152 30.07 8.09 -37.17
C HIS A 152 28.70 8.22 -36.48
N SER A 153 27.71 8.72 -37.21
CA SER A 153 26.34 8.91 -36.80
C SER A 153 25.73 7.59 -36.29
N ALA A 154 25.31 7.58 -35.02
CA ALA A 154 24.37 6.57 -34.53
C ALA A 154 22.97 7.19 -34.60
N GLU A 155 22.21 6.75 -35.60
CA GLU A 155 20.81 7.08 -35.81
C GLU A 155 19.97 6.53 -34.64
N ILE A 156 19.31 7.42 -33.90
CA ILE A 156 18.40 7.08 -32.80
C ILE A 156 17.04 6.73 -33.42
N ALA A 157 16.67 5.45 -33.38
CA ALA A 157 15.33 5.01 -33.72
C ALA A 157 14.28 5.55 -32.71
N PRO A 158 13.10 6.03 -33.14
CA PRO A 158 12.10 6.54 -32.22
C PRO A 158 11.42 5.40 -31.45
N LEU A 159 11.29 5.57 -30.13
CA LEU A 159 10.43 4.75 -29.29
C LEU A 159 8.99 4.82 -29.79
N ARG A 160 8.42 3.68 -30.18
CA ARG A 160 7.00 3.53 -30.52
C ARG A 160 6.15 3.79 -29.28
N ALA A 161 5.15 4.65 -29.43
CA ALA A 161 4.15 4.96 -28.42
C ALA A 161 3.41 3.69 -27.95
N ALA A 162 3.31 3.53 -26.62
CA ALA A 162 2.51 2.49 -25.99
C ALA A 162 1.02 2.65 -26.36
N ARG A 163 0.44 1.59 -26.90
CA ARG A 163 -1.00 1.52 -27.21
C ARG A 163 -1.77 1.47 -25.89
N THR A 164 -2.65 2.45 -25.66
CA THR A 164 -3.62 2.43 -24.56
C THR A 164 -4.61 1.28 -24.75
N CYS A 165 -4.63 0.31 -23.84
CA CYS A 165 -5.72 -0.66 -23.75
C CYS A 165 -6.98 0.06 -23.24
N ARG A 166 -7.97 0.21 -24.12
CA ARG A 166 -9.30 0.73 -23.79
C ARG A 166 -10.15 -0.44 -23.31
N TRP A 167 -10.51 -0.46 -22.03
CA TRP A 167 -11.44 -1.44 -21.48
C TRP A 167 -12.85 -1.16 -22.00
N ALA A 168 -13.53 -2.20 -22.51
CA ALA A 168 -14.92 -2.15 -22.96
C ALA A 168 -15.81 -2.85 -21.92
N PRO A 169 -16.97 -2.28 -21.57
CA PRO A 169 -17.89 -2.90 -20.62
C PRO A 169 -18.61 -4.12 -21.24
N PRO A 170 -19.00 -5.13 -20.44
CA PRO A 170 -19.77 -6.26 -20.91
C PRO A 170 -21.19 -5.84 -21.35
N ARG A 171 -21.66 -6.39 -22.48
CA ARG A 171 -23.01 -6.20 -22.99
C ARG A 171 -24.04 -6.85 -22.05
N ALA A 172 -25.08 -6.11 -21.71
CA ALA A 172 -26.23 -6.61 -20.95
C ALA A 172 -26.94 -7.73 -21.73
N ARG A 173 -27.29 -8.82 -21.02
CA ARG A 173 -28.16 -9.89 -21.54
C ARG A 173 -29.62 -9.40 -21.58
N PRO A 174 -30.41 -9.72 -22.61
CA PRO A 174 -31.83 -9.38 -22.64
C PRO A 174 -32.60 -10.22 -21.61
N GLN A 175 -33.49 -9.55 -20.86
CA GLN A 175 -34.46 -10.18 -19.96
C GLN A 175 -35.45 -11.02 -20.77
N ALA A 176 -35.58 -12.30 -20.40
CA ALA A 176 -36.66 -13.15 -20.89
C ALA A 176 -37.99 -12.70 -20.25
N ARG A 177 -38.96 -12.33 -21.09
CA ARG A 177 -40.34 -12.09 -20.68
C ARG A 177 -41.00 -13.44 -20.36
N GLY A 178 -41.21 -13.73 -19.07
CA GLY A 178 -42.10 -14.79 -18.61
C GLY A 178 -43.56 -14.38 -18.82
N LYS A 179 -44.29 -15.16 -19.63
CA LYS A 179 -45.72 -15.04 -19.90
C LYS A 179 -46.52 -15.41 -18.64
N ALA A 180 -47.57 -14.65 -18.35
CA ALA A 180 -48.67 -15.07 -17.50
C ALA A 180 -49.52 -16.12 -18.26
N CYS A 181 -49.90 -17.20 -17.57
CA CYS A 181 -51.00 -18.06 -17.96
C CYS A 181 -52.10 -17.97 -16.90
N SER A 182 -53.33 -17.97 -17.41
CA SER A 182 -54.64 -17.82 -16.77
C SER A 182 -54.96 -18.84 -15.68
#